data_AF-A0A835WHW2-F1
#
_entry.id   AF-A0A835WHW2-F1
#
_cell.length_a   1.000
_cell.length_b   1.000
_cell.length_c   1.000
_cell.angle_alpha   90.00
_cell.angle_beta   90.00
_cell.angle_gamma   90.00
#
_symmetry.space_group_name_H-M   'P 1'
#
loop_
_entity.id
_entity.type
_entity.pdbx_description
1 polymer ?
#
loop_
_entity_poly.entity_id
_entity_poly.type
_entity_poly.pdbx_seq_one_letter_code
_entity_poly.pdbx_strand_id
1 'polypeptide(L)'
;MIVPIKTPDGEVVEWVLVELQGKIEQLTPEQSSEIGMLLSNDPDGKSLQLTVGYHQLEGKKLTLKKPMAILSKVETSPTGPMECGEEVAAPDSRSTAYEVVGVIRHQYLFKTRPRALISKPGSR
;
A
#
# COMPACT_ATOMS: atom_id res chain seq x y z
N MET A 1 22.26 8.14 13.48
CA MET A 1 20.88 8.27 14.01
C MET A 1 20.21 6.91 13.89
N ILE A 2 19.77 6.33 15.00
CA ILE A 2 19.06 5.03 15.03
C ILE A 2 17.60 5.35 15.33
N VAL A 3 16.68 4.85 14.51
CA VAL A 3 15.24 5.05 14.73
C VAL A 3 14.63 3.73 15.20
N PRO A 4 13.91 3.71 16.33
CA PRO A 4 13.32 2.49 16.85
C PRO A 4 12.19 1.98 15.93
N ILE A 5 12.23 0.68 15.63
CA ILE A 5 11.17 -0.04 14.92
C ILE A 5 10.56 -1.04 15.90
N LYS A 6 9.24 -0.97 16.07
CA LYS A 6 8.47 -1.90 16.89
C LYS A 6 7.73 -2.89 16.00
N THR A 7 7.70 -4.14 16.43
CA THR A 7 6.84 -5.17 15.86
C THR A 7 5.63 -5.35 16.77
N PRO A 8 4.40 -5.48 16.25
CA PRO A 8 3.24 -5.78 17.07
C PRO A 8 3.37 -7.17 17.71
N ASP A 9 2.78 -7.37 18.89
CA ASP A 9 2.81 -8.62 19.65
C ASP A 9 1.96 -9.76 19.03
N GLY A 10 1.57 -9.61 17.75
CA GLY A 10 0.64 -10.50 17.03
C GLY A 10 1.07 -10.80 15.60
N GLU A 11 0.17 -11.42 14.84
CA GLU A 11 0.43 -11.77 13.44
C GLU A 11 0.44 -10.53 12.54
N VAL A 12 1.50 -10.41 11.73
CA VAL A 12 1.66 -9.28 10.81
C VAL A 12 0.90 -9.58 9.52
N VAL A 13 0.04 -8.65 9.11
CA VAL A 13 -0.78 -8.79 7.90
C VAL A 13 0.10 -8.89 6.66
N GLU A 14 -0.16 -9.86 5.78
CA GLU A 14 0.48 -9.95 4.47
C GLU A 14 -0.24 -9.04 3.45
N TRP A 15 0.54 -8.18 2.80
CA TRP A 15 0.08 -7.27 1.76
C TRP A 15 0.72 -7.65 0.42
N VAL A 16 0.08 -7.22 -0.67
CA VAL A 16 0.63 -7.35 -2.02
C VAL A 16 0.90 -5.97 -2.58
N LEU A 17 2.08 -5.78 -3.16
CA LEU A 17 2.40 -4.57 -3.92
C LEU A 17 1.83 -4.67 -5.33
N VAL A 18 1.01 -3.70 -5.73
CA VAL A 18 0.57 -3.56 -7.13
C VAL A 18 1.43 -2.50 -7.81
N GLU A 19 2.24 -2.89 -8.79
CA GLU A 19 3.08 -2.00 -9.57
C GLU A 19 2.55 -1.86 -11.00
N LEU A 20 2.32 -0.61 -11.41
CA LEU A 20 1.77 -0.22 -12.71
C LEU A 20 2.75 0.72 -13.40
N GLN A 21 3.08 0.45 -14.67
CA GLN A 21 3.85 1.39 -15.48
C GLN A 21 2.94 2.49 -16.06
N GLY A 22 2.86 3.63 -15.38
CA GLY A 22 2.07 4.78 -15.82
C GLY A 22 1.50 5.56 -14.65
N LYS A 23 0.40 6.27 -14.91
CA LYS A 23 -0.37 6.98 -13.88
C LYS A 23 -1.83 6.53 -13.96
N ILE A 24 -2.45 6.36 -12.80
CA ILE A 24 -3.90 6.19 -12.70
C ILE A 24 -4.50 7.60 -12.67
N GLU A 25 -5.36 7.89 -13.64
CA GLU A 25 -6.09 9.17 -13.70
C GLU A 25 -7.52 8.96 -13.20
N GLN A 26 -7.90 9.71 -12.17
CA GLN A 26 -9.28 9.77 -11.70
C GLN A 26 -9.99 10.90 -12.44
N LEU A 27 -11.06 10.57 -13.16
CA LEU A 27 -11.90 11.55 -13.86
C LEU A 27 -12.76 12.37 -12.89
N THR A 28 -13.07 11.82 -11.71
CA THR A 28 -13.86 12.48 -10.66
C THR A 28 -13.18 12.32 -9.30
N PRO A 29 -12.86 13.41 -8.59
CA PRO A 29 -12.01 13.39 -7.40
C PRO A 29 -12.68 12.94 -6.08
N GLU A 30 -13.99 12.68 -6.06
CA GLU A 30 -14.75 12.76 -4.80
C GLU A 30 -15.15 11.42 -4.15
N GLN A 31 -14.78 10.26 -4.68
CA GLN A 31 -15.15 8.98 -4.04
C GLN A 31 -14.06 7.92 -4.12
N SER A 32 -13.80 7.27 -2.98
CA SER A 32 -13.12 5.96 -2.90
C SER A 32 -14.02 4.91 -3.56
N SER A 33 -14.05 4.91 -4.88
CA SER A 33 -14.85 3.97 -5.67
C SER A 33 -13.98 2.81 -6.13
N GLU A 34 -14.63 1.71 -6.52
CA GLU A 34 -13.97 0.59 -7.17
C GLU A 34 -13.23 1.09 -8.42
N ILE A 35 -11.90 0.95 -8.42
CA ILE A 35 -11.05 1.40 -9.53
C ILE A 35 -11.12 0.42 -10.70
N GLY A 36 -11.38 -0.86 -10.41
CA GLY A 36 -11.37 -1.90 -11.41
C GLY A 36 -11.36 -3.30 -10.82
N MET A 37 -11.24 -4.29 -11.71
CA MET A 37 -11.30 -5.71 -11.39
C MET A 37 -9.96 -6.37 -11.63
N LEU A 38 -9.47 -7.12 -10.64
CA LEU A 38 -8.28 -7.94 -10.74
C LEU A 38 -8.66 -9.42 -10.75
N LEU A 39 -8.27 -10.15 -11.81
CA LEU A 39 -8.52 -11.57 -11.97
C LEU A 39 -7.22 -12.34 -12.15
N SER A 40 -7.22 -13.59 -11.69
CA SER A 40 -6.18 -14.56 -12.04
C SER A 40 -6.62 -15.34 -13.28
N ASN A 41 -5.74 -15.45 -14.26
CA ASN A 41 -6.01 -16.15 -15.52
C ASN A 41 -5.64 -17.63 -15.47
N ASP A 42 -4.98 -18.07 -14.40
CA ASP A 42 -4.57 -19.47 -14.20
C ASP A 42 -4.82 -19.93 -12.75
N PRO A 43 -4.97 -21.26 -12.53
CA PRO A 43 -5.18 -21.82 -11.20
C PRO A 43 -4.05 -21.54 -10.20
N ASP A 44 -2.83 -21.31 -10.68
CA ASP A 44 -1.67 -21.01 -9.83
C ASP A 44 -1.63 -19.52 -9.39
N GLY A 45 -2.51 -18.67 -9.94
CA GLY A 45 -2.54 -17.23 -9.68
C GLY A 45 -1.28 -16.49 -10.14
N LYS A 46 -0.55 -17.02 -11.14
CA LYS A 46 0.71 -16.43 -11.62
C LYS A 46 0.49 -15.33 -12.65
N SER A 47 -0.50 -15.49 -13.51
CA SER A 47 -0.89 -14.57 -14.57
C SER A 47 -2.12 -13.80 -14.14
N LEU A 48 -2.05 -12.48 -14.25
CA LEU A 48 -3.05 -11.57 -13.75
C LEU A 48 -3.62 -10.73 -14.89
N GLN A 49 -4.89 -10.40 -14.78
CA GLN A 49 -5.56 -9.43 -15.63
C GLN A 49 -6.16 -8.35 -14.75
N LEU A 50 -5.75 -7.11 -14.95
CA LEU A 50 -6.32 -5.95 -14.30
C LEU A 50 -7.12 -5.14 -15.31
N THR A 51 -8.38 -4.90 -15.01
CA THR A 51 -9.28 -4.09 -15.83
C THR A 51 -9.62 -2.81 -15.09
N VAL A 52 -9.27 -1.65 -15.65
CA VAL A 52 -9.57 -0.31 -15.11
C VAL A 52 -10.33 0.47 -16.18
N GLY A 53 -11.64 0.67 -15.97
CA GLY A 53 -12.52 1.27 -16.99
C GLY A 53 -12.52 0.45 -18.30
N TYR A 54 -12.04 1.06 -19.39
CA TYR A 54 -11.90 0.41 -20.71
C TYR A 54 -10.49 -0.11 -21.00
N HIS A 55 -9.60 -0.07 -20.00
CA HIS A 55 -8.23 -0.52 -20.14
C HIS A 55 -8.06 -1.89 -19.49
N GLN A 56 -7.47 -2.81 -20.26
CA GLN A 56 -7.04 -4.11 -19.76
C GLN A 56 -5.51 -4.16 -19.73
N LEU A 57 -4.96 -4.54 -18.58
CA LEU A 57 -3.54 -4.76 -18.38
C LEU A 57 -3.28 -6.23 -18.07
N GLU A 58 -2.32 -6.80 -18.77
CA GLU A 58 -1.79 -8.13 -18.47
C GLU A 58 -0.61 -7.97 -17.50
N GLY A 59 -0.61 -8.78 -16.46
CA GLY A 59 0.38 -8.74 -15.41
C GLY A 59 0.73 -10.12 -14.90
N LYS A 60 1.63 -10.14 -13.92
CA LYS A 60 2.06 -11.37 -13.27
C LYS A 60 2.34 -11.18 -11.80
N LYS A 61 2.08 -12.23 -11.01
CA LYS A 61 2.52 -12.34 -9.63
C LYS A 61 4.00 -12.74 -9.57
N LEU A 62 4.77 -11.98 -8.81
CA LEU A 62 6.19 -12.20 -8.56
C LEU A 62 6.42 -12.36 -7.07
N THR A 63 7.22 -13.35 -6.67
CA THR A 63 7.74 -13.44 -5.30
C THR A 63 8.97 -12.54 -5.18
N LEU A 64 8.97 -11.65 -4.20
CA LEU A 64 10.08 -10.74 -3.96
C LEU A 64 11.27 -11.49 -3.36
N LYS A 65 12.46 -11.33 -3.96
CA LYS A 65 13.71 -11.88 -3.40
C LYS A 65 14.04 -11.29 -2.02
N LYS A 66 13.57 -10.07 -1.77
CA LYS A 66 13.70 -9.35 -0.50
C LYS A 66 12.31 -8.84 -0.09
N PRO A 67 11.66 -9.47 0.89
CA PRO A 67 10.39 -8.98 1.42
C PRO A 67 10.52 -7.57 1.98
N MET A 68 9.45 -6.79 1.93
CA MET A 68 9.42 -5.41 2.43
C MET A 68 8.52 -5.32 3.66
N ALA A 69 8.92 -4.56 4.67
CA ALA A 69 8.05 -4.20 5.79
C ALA A 69 7.30 -2.90 5.45
N ILE A 70 6.01 -2.87 5.76
CA ILE A 70 5.20 -1.65 5.73
C ILE A 70 5.32 -1.02 7.12
N LEU A 71 5.81 0.22 7.17
CA LEU A 71 6.05 0.95 8.40
C LEU A 71 5.05 2.09 8.54
N SER A 72 4.40 2.18 9.69
CA SER A 72 3.62 3.35 10.09
C SER A 72 4.49 4.25 10.98
N LYS A 73 4.50 5.55 10.69
CA LYS A 73 5.21 6.53 11.53
C LYS A 73 4.38 6.82 12.77
N VAL A 74 4.98 6.63 13.94
CA VAL A 74 4.39 6.98 15.22
C VAL A 74 5.07 8.25 15.73
N GLU A 75 4.29 9.33 15.83
CA GLU A 75 4.73 10.57 16.45
C GLU A 75 4.27 10.61 17.89
N THR A 76 5.21 10.56 18.83
CA THR A 76 4.91 10.78 20.25
C THR A 76 5.00 12.26 20.55
N SER A 77 3.85 12.93 20.71
CA SER A 77 3.82 14.26 21.29
C SER A 77 4.01 14.17 22.81
N PRO A 78 4.80 15.05 23.42
CA PRO A 78 4.92 15.13 24.88
C PRO A 78 3.67 15.80 25.45
N THR A 79 2.53 15.10 25.47
CA THR A 79 1.32 15.55 26.16
C THR A 79 0.69 14.37 26.89
N GLY A 80 1.29 14.00 28.02
CA GLY A 80 0.56 13.38 29.12
C GLY A 80 -0.33 14.44 29.81
N PRO A 81 -1.26 14.03 30.71
CA PRO A 81 -2.08 14.98 31.45
C PRO A 81 -1.18 15.95 32.21
N MET A 82 -1.35 17.23 31.91
CA MET A 82 -0.56 18.33 32.43
C MET A 82 -0.98 18.60 33.89
N GLU A 83 -0.32 17.97 34.86
CA GLU A 83 -0.26 18.49 36.24
C GLU A 83 1.02 19.33 36.40
N CYS A 84 0.79 20.63 36.56
CA CYS A 84 1.61 21.65 37.25
C CYS A 84 3.12 21.72 36.96
N GLY A 85 3.53 22.79 36.26
CA GLY A 85 4.90 23.33 36.38
C GLY A 85 5.36 24.09 35.14
N GLU A 86 5.53 25.41 35.27
CA GLU A 86 6.08 26.32 34.26
C GLU A 86 7.57 26.00 34.02
N GLU A 87 7.89 25.23 33.00
CA GLU A 87 9.27 25.04 32.52
C GLU A 87 9.26 25.03 30.98
N VAL A 88 10.17 25.80 30.40
CA VAL A 88 10.26 26.17 28.98
C VAL A 88 10.44 24.90 28.11
N ALA A 89 9.41 24.52 27.36
CA ALA A 89 9.48 23.35 26.48
C ALA A 89 10.53 23.55 25.38
N ALA A 90 11.64 22.82 25.47
CA ALA A 90 12.65 22.76 24.41
C ALA A 90 12.02 22.17 23.13
N PRO A 91 12.24 22.77 21.94
CA PRO A 91 11.56 22.41 20.69
C PRO A 91 11.94 21.02 20.12
N ASP A 92 12.95 20.35 20.69
CA ASP A 92 13.55 19.13 20.15
C ASP A 92 12.99 17.80 20.72
N SER A 93 11.92 17.86 21.52
CA SER A 93 11.39 16.69 22.24
C SER A 93 10.46 15.79 21.40
N ARG A 94 10.59 15.77 20.06
CA ARG A 94 9.75 14.93 19.20
C ARG A 94 10.46 13.61 18.89
N SER A 95 10.21 12.59 19.71
CA SER A 95 10.71 11.24 19.42
C SER A 95 9.91 10.65 18.24
N THR A 96 10.62 10.23 17.20
CA THR A 96 10.04 9.52 16.04
C THR A 96 10.29 8.03 16.22
N ALA A 97 9.22 7.24 16.15
CA ALA A 97 9.29 5.78 16.11
C ALA A 97 8.50 5.25 14.91
N TYR A 98 8.77 4.00 14.52
CA TYR A 98 7.99 3.32 13.49
C TYR A 98 7.45 2.00 14.01
N GLU A 99 6.28 1.62 13.53
CA GLU A 99 5.65 0.33 13.80
C GLU A 99 5.49 -0.46 12.50
N VAL A 100 5.80 -1.75 12.54
CA VAL A 100 5.56 -2.67 11.42
C VAL A 100 4.08 -3.01 11.37
N VAL A 101 3.37 -2.57 10.32
CA VAL A 101 1.94 -2.83 10.14
C VAL A 101 1.64 -3.92 9.12
N GLY A 102 2.63 -4.33 8.33
CA GLY A 102 2.46 -5.34 7.30
C GLY A 102 3.77 -5.82 6.68
N VAL A 103 3.71 -6.93 5.95
CA VAL A 103 4.84 -7.43 5.15
C VAL A 103 4.38 -7.68 3.72
N ILE A 104 5.21 -7.30 2.76
CA ILE A 104 5.01 -7.57 1.33
C ILE A 104 6.02 -8.64 0.91
N ARG A 105 5.52 -9.82 0.53
CA ARG A 105 6.32 -10.91 -0.06
C ARG A 105 6.09 -11.07 -1.55
N HIS A 106 4.96 -10.57 -2.04
CA HIS A 106 4.53 -10.72 -3.42
C HIS A 106 4.24 -9.36 -4.06
N GLN A 107 4.54 -9.29 -5.35
CA GLN A 107 4.27 -8.13 -6.19
C GLN A 107 3.43 -8.54 -7.40
N TYR A 108 2.37 -7.80 -7.69
CA TYR A 108 1.60 -7.89 -8.91
C TYR A 108 2.10 -6.81 -9.87
N LEU A 109 2.70 -7.26 -10.97
CA LEU A 109 3.45 -6.39 -11.87
C LEU A 109 2.77 -6.29 -13.23
N PHE A 110 2.40 -5.06 -13.62
CA PHE A 110 1.77 -4.72 -14.89
C PHE A 110 2.68 -3.77 -15.68
N LYS A 111 3.57 -4.33 -16.50
CA LYS A 111 4.56 -3.59 -17.32
C LYS A 111 4.15 -3.41 -18.78
N THR A 112 3.11 -4.09 -19.23
CA THR A 112 2.67 -4.02 -20.63
C THR A 112 1.77 -2.82 -20.86
N ARG A 113 1.81 -2.26 -22.08
CA ARG A 113 0.90 -1.19 -22.49
C ARG A 113 -0.56 -1.63 -22.31
N PRO A 114 -1.44 -0.79 -21.72
CA PRO A 114 -2.86 -1.10 -21.61
C PRO A 114 -3.51 -1.35 -22.97
N ARG A 115 -4.31 -2.41 -23.07
CA ARG A 115 -5.15 -2.73 -24.24
C ARG A 115 -6.52 -2.10 -24.06
N ALA A 116 -7.05 -1.49 -25.11
CA ALA A 116 -8.41 -0.96 -25.10
C ALA A 116 -9.43 -2.08 -25.28
N LEU A 117 -10.50 -2.05 -24.50
CA LEU A 117 -11.65 -2.93 -24.65
C LEU A 117 -12.71 -2.25 -25.52
N ILE A 118 -13.24 -3.00 -26.50
CA ILE A 118 -14.26 -2.50 -27.45
C ILE A 118 -15.62 -2.36 -26.77
N SER A 119 -15.85 -3.09 -25.66
CA SER A 119 -17.02 -2.97 -24.79
C SER A 119 -16.61 -3.05 -23.32
N LYS A 120 -17.43 -2.50 -22.42
CA LYS A 120 -17.20 -2.68 -20.97
C LYS A 120 -17.37 -4.17 -20.65
N PRO A 121 -16.40 -4.81 -19.99
CA PRO A 121 -16.61 -6.15 -19.46
C PRO A 121 -17.73 -6.06 -18.42
N GLY A 122 -18.69 -6.99 -18.48
CA GLY A 122 -19.84 -6.99 -17.58
C GLY A 122 -19.39 -7.06 -16.13
N SER A 123 -19.94 -6.22 -15.25
CA SER A 123 -19.81 -6.41 -13.81
C SER A 123 -20.51 -7.72 -13.48
N ARG A 124 -19.76 -8.75 -13.10
CA ARG A 124 -20.33 -10.01 -12.68
C ARG A 124 -20.68 -9.96 -11.20
#